data_AF-A0A2S9GBN5-F1
#
_entry.id   AF-A0A2S9GBN5-F1
#
_cell.length_a   1.000
_cell.length_b   1.000
_cell.length_c   1.000
_cell.angle_alpha   90.00
_cell.angle_beta   90.00
_cell.angle_gamma   90.00
#
_symmetry.space_group_name_H-M   'P 1'
#
loop_
_entity.id
_entity.type
_entity.pdbx_description
1 polymer ?
#
loop_
_entity_poly.entity_id
_entity_poly.type
_entity_poly.pdbx_seq_one_letter_code
_entity_poly.pdbx_strand_id
1 'polypeptide(L)'
;QRVRMPVPFAQARLLSTIEDKGEARISDLAALDHCSQPTMTTPVRRLEDAGMVTRTTDPTDARAVRIRITPEGVAALRQARLDRG
;
A
#
# COMPACT_ATOMS: atom_id res chain seq x y z
N GLN A 1 5.10 -21.55 -15.96
CA GLN A 1 3.78 -20.92 -15.71
C GLN A 1 3.97 -19.94 -14.56
N ARG A 2 4.06 -18.62 -14.82
CA ARG A 2 4.21 -17.63 -13.75
C ARG A 2 2.85 -17.48 -13.09
N VAL A 3 2.74 -17.88 -11.82
CA VAL A 3 1.56 -17.64 -11.00
C VAL A 3 1.23 -16.16 -11.11
N ARG A 4 0.01 -15.85 -11.57
CA ARG A 4 -0.46 -14.47 -11.72
C ARG A 4 -0.73 -13.98 -10.31
N MET A 5 0.30 -13.46 -9.66
CA MET A 5 0.18 -12.75 -8.40
C MET A 5 -0.96 -11.73 -8.56
N PRO A 6 -1.95 -11.68 -7.66
CA PRO A 6 -2.99 -10.66 -7.73
C PRO A 6 -2.41 -9.24 -7.60
N VAL A 7 -1.18 -9.13 -7.10
CA VAL A 7 -0.45 -7.88 -6.87
C VAL A 7 1.03 -8.04 -7.29
N PRO A 8 1.58 -7.20 -8.18
CA PRO A 8 3.02 -7.16 -8.49
C PRO A 8 3.90 -7.06 -7.23
N PHE A 9 5.09 -7.67 -7.23
CA PHE A 9 5.98 -7.76 -6.05
C PHE A 9 6.22 -6.41 -5.34
N ALA A 10 6.45 -5.33 -6.10
CA ALA A 10 6.66 -4.00 -5.53
C ALA A 10 5.41 -3.47 -4.82
N GLN A 11 4.22 -3.73 -5.37
CA GLN A 11 2.95 -3.38 -4.73
C GLN A 11 2.67 -4.25 -3.50
N ALA A 12 3.01 -5.54 -3.53
CA ALA A 12 2.88 -6.43 -2.38
C ALA A 12 3.80 -6.00 -1.22
N ARG A 13 5.02 -5.51 -1.53
CA ARG A 13 5.92 -4.93 -0.51
C ARG A 13 5.31 -3.69 0.13
N LEU A 14 4.84 -2.73 -0.67
CA LEU A 14 4.19 -1.52 -0.16
C LEU A 14 2.95 -1.84 0.69
N LEU A 15 2.12 -2.77 0.22
CA LEU A 15 0.92 -3.22 0.93
C LEU A 15 1.27 -3.87 2.27
N SER A 16 2.36 -4.67 2.33
CA SER A 16 2.87 -5.22 3.59
C SER A 16 3.34 -4.13 4.54
N THR A 17 4.06 -3.10 4.05
CA THR A 17 4.48 -1.98 4.90
C THR A 17 3.29 -1.20 5.48
N ILE A 18 2.20 -1.06 4.73
CA ILE A 18 0.97 -0.42 5.21
C ILE A 18 0.27 -1.30 6.25
N GLU A 19 0.20 -2.63 6.02
CA GLU A 19 -0.33 -3.60 6.98
C GLU A 19 0.43 -3.54 8.32
N ASP A 20 1.77 -3.61 8.27
CA ASP A 20 2.64 -3.63 9.45
C ASP A 20 2.50 -2.36 10.30
N LYS A 21 2.15 -1.23 9.68
CA LYS A 21 1.92 0.04 10.35
C LYS A 21 0.47 0.25 10.82
N GLY A 22 -0.47 -0.50 10.26
CA GLY A 22 -1.92 -0.31 10.41
C GLY A 22 -2.45 0.95 9.69
N GLU A 23 -1.74 2.07 9.82
CA GLU A 23 -2.02 3.34 9.15
C GLU A 23 -0.72 4.11 8.90
N ALA A 24 -0.57 4.74 7.73
CA ALA A 24 0.64 5.51 7.39
C ALA A 24 0.31 6.74 6.55
N ARG A 25 1.07 7.84 6.70
CA ARG A 25 0.97 8.96 5.75
C ARG A 25 1.75 8.64 4.47
N ILE A 26 1.35 9.24 3.34
CA ILE A 26 2.12 9.14 2.08
C ILE A 26 3.57 9.61 2.28
N SER A 27 3.79 10.65 3.08
CA SER A 27 5.12 11.15 3.45
C SER A 27 5.98 10.09 4.14
N ASP A 28 5.38 9.31 5.03
CA ASP A 28 6.10 8.31 5.81
C ASP A 28 6.48 7.12 4.92
N LEU A 29 5.55 6.70 4.05
CA LEU A 29 5.82 5.67 3.05
C LEU A 29 6.94 6.09 2.10
N ALA A 30 6.93 7.34 1.64
CA ALA A 30 7.98 7.87 0.77
C ALA A 30 9.35 7.90 1.47
N ALA A 31 9.38 8.36 2.72
CA ALA A 31 10.61 8.38 3.52
C ALA A 31 11.21 6.98 3.72
N LEU A 32 10.36 5.97 3.98
CA LEU A 32 10.79 4.59 4.16
C LEU A 32 11.30 3.93 2.89
N ASP A 33 10.71 4.28 1.74
CA ASP A 33 11.14 3.78 0.43
C ASP A 33 12.27 4.62 -0.17
N HIS A 34 12.80 5.61 0.59
CA HIS A 34 13.83 6.54 0.16
C HIS A 34 13.50 7.26 -1.15
N CYS A 35 12.22 7.60 -1.36
CA CYS A 35 11.73 8.28 -2.55
C CYS A 35 10.98 9.57 -2.20
N SER A 36 10.62 10.34 -3.23
CA SER A 36 9.81 11.54 -3.05
C SER A 36 8.33 11.17 -2.88
N GLN A 37 7.55 12.04 -2.22
CA GLN A 37 6.10 11.86 -2.11
C GLN A 37 5.38 11.72 -3.47
N PRO A 38 5.71 12.52 -4.52
CA PRO A 38 5.16 12.32 -5.86
C PRO A 38 5.45 10.92 -6.43
N THR A 39 6.66 10.40 -6.20
CA THR A 39 7.03 9.04 -6.62
C THR A 39 6.21 7.98 -5.88
N MET A 40 6.03 8.11 -4.57
CA MET A 40 5.20 7.19 -3.76
C MET A 40 3.71 7.27 -4.09
N THR A 41 3.22 8.41 -4.56
CA THR A 41 1.78 8.60 -4.85
C THR A 41 1.26 7.62 -5.91
N THR A 42 2.06 7.31 -6.93
CA THR A 42 1.63 6.43 -8.02
C THR A 42 1.34 4.99 -7.57
N PRO A 43 2.24 4.28 -6.88
CA PRO A 43 1.94 2.92 -6.40
C PRO A 43 0.82 2.90 -5.35
N VAL A 44 0.70 3.92 -4.50
CA VAL A 44 -0.41 4.05 -3.54
C VAL A 44 -1.76 4.17 -4.26
N ARG A 45 -1.87 5.02 -5.29
CA ARG A 45 -3.09 5.14 -6.11
C ARG A 45 -3.46 3.82 -6.78
N ARG A 46 -2.49 3.06 -7.29
CA ARG A 46 -2.79 1.75 -7.90
C ARG A 46 -3.36 0.74 -6.89
N LEU A 47 -2.90 0.77 -5.65
CA LEU A 47 -3.48 -0.06 -4.58
C LEU A 47 -4.90 0.42 -4.22
N GLU A 48 -5.13 1.73 -4.21
CA GLU A 48 -6.45 2.32 -3.97
C GLU A 48 -7.44 1.96 -5.09
N ASP A 49 -7.04 2.13 -6.35
CA ASP A 49 -7.83 1.78 -7.54
C ASP A 49 -8.18 0.28 -7.56
N ALA A 50 -7.31 -0.56 -6.99
CA ALA A 50 -7.52 -2.00 -6.84
C ALA A 50 -8.35 -2.37 -5.59
N GLY A 51 -8.81 -1.38 -4.80
CA GLY A 51 -9.60 -1.59 -3.58
C GLY A 51 -8.80 -2.16 -2.40
N MET A 52 -7.47 -2.16 -2.46
CA MET A 52 -6.59 -2.78 -1.45
C MET A 52 -6.21 -1.83 -0.31
N VAL A 53 -6.36 -0.52 -0.52
CA VAL A 53 -6.15 0.51 0.50
C VAL A 53 -7.23 1.59 0.39
N THR A 54 -7.46 2.30 1.48
CA THR A 54 -8.26 3.53 1.50
C THR A 54 -7.38 4.73 1.80
N ARG A 55 -7.76 5.90 1.25
CA ARG A 55 -7.13 7.19 1.54
C ARG A 55 -8.09 8.11 2.26
N THR A 56 -7.63 8.73 3.33
CA THR A 56 -8.39 9.74 4.07
C THR A 56 -7.52 10.95 4.35
N THR A 57 -8.11 12.14 4.39
CA THR A 57 -7.41 13.33 4.88
C THR A 57 -7.03 13.12 6.35
N ASP A 58 -5.83 13.53 6.73
CA ASP A 58 -5.42 13.43 8.12
C ASP A 58 -6.22 14.42 9.00
N PRO A 59 -6.90 13.96 10.06
CA PRO A 59 -7.67 14.84 10.94
C PRO A 59 -6.81 15.86 11.69
N THR A 60 -5.50 15.66 11.82
CA THR A 60 -4.59 16.57 12.51
C THR A 60 -3.75 17.43 11.56
N ASP A 61 -3.79 17.15 10.25
CA ASP A 61 -3.09 17.91 9.21
C ASP A 61 -3.83 17.81 7.87
N ALA A 62 -4.60 18.84 7.51
CA ALA A 62 -5.39 18.85 6.28
C ALA A 62 -4.55 18.72 5.00
N ARG A 63 -3.22 18.89 5.07
CA ARG A 63 -2.30 18.72 3.94
C ARG A 63 -1.81 17.27 3.80
N ALA A 64 -1.96 16.45 4.83
CA ALA A 64 -1.53 15.08 4.86
C ALA A 64 -2.67 14.11 4.46
N VAL A 65 -2.27 12.98 3.89
CA VAL A 65 -3.17 11.88 3.51
C VAL A 65 -2.73 10.62 4.24
N ARG A 66 -3.66 10.00 4.97
CA ARG A 66 -3.50 8.71 5.63
C ARG A 66 -3.94 7.59 4.72
N ILE A 67 -3.18 6.50 4.77
CA ILE A 67 -3.37 5.28 4.00
C ILE A 67 -3.60 4.15 4.98
N ARG A 68 -4.67 3.38 4.76
CA ARG A 68 -4.98 2.17 5.54
C ARG A 68 -5.22 1.00 4.60
N ILE A 69 -4.78 -0.19 5.00
CA ILE A 69 -5.09 -1.41 4.28
C ILE A 69 -6.57 -1.79 4.46
N THR A 70 -7.21 -2.26 3.40
CA THR A 70 -8.58 -2.79 3.44
C THR A 70 -8.60 -4.29 3.74
N PRO A 71 -9.74 -4.88 4.11
CA PRO A 71 -9.87 -6.33 4.19
C PRO A 71 -9.49 -7.05 2.88
N GLU A 72 -9.83 -6.47 1.73
CA GLU A 72 -9.47 -6.98 0.41
C GLU A 72 -7.95 -6.94 0.19
N GLY A 73 -7.29 -5.86 0.63
CA GLY A 73 -5.84 -5.73 0.61
C GLY A 73 -5.15 -6.78 1.47
N VAL A 74 -5.65 -7.03 2.68
CA VAL A 74 -5.14 -8.09 3.58
C VAL A 74 -5.27 -9.46 2.89
N ALA A 75 -6.42 -9.76 2.30
CA ALA A 75 -6.64 -11.02 1.59
C ALA A 75 -5.69 -11.18 0.39
N ALA A 76 -5.53 -10.14 -0.42
CA ALA A 76 -4.62 -10.14 -1.57
C ALA A 76 -3.15 -10.32 -1.16
N LEU A 77 -2.72 -9.66 -0.07
CA LEU A 77 -1.38 -9.81 0.48
C LEU A 77 -1.14 -11.22 1.03
N ARG A 78 -2.14 -11.82 1.66
CA ARG A 78 -2.08 -13.20 2.13
C ARG A 78 -1.90 -14.19 0.97
N GLN A 79 -2.66 -14.04 -0.11
CA GLN A 79 -2.49 -14.84 -1.33
C GLN A 79 -1.09 -14.66 -1.94
N ALA A 80 -0.62 -13.42 -2.05
CA ALA A 80 0.72 -13.12 -2.55
C ALA A 80 1.85 -13.75 -1.71
N ARG A 81 1.64 -13.96 -0.40
CA ARG A 81 2.59 -14.66 0.48
C ARG A 81 2.58 -16.17 0.24
N LEU A 82 1.42 -16.76 -0.03
CA LEU A 82 1.28 -18.19 -0.34
C LEU A 82 1.89 -18.55 -1.69
N ASP A 83 1.68 -17.73 -2.72
CA ASP A 83 2.21 -17.94 -4.09
C ASP A 83 3.74 -17.91 -4.18
N ARG A 84 4.43 -17.44 -3.13
CA ARG A 84 5.90 -17.38 -3.06
C ARG A 84 6.53 -18.63 -2.41
N GLY A 85 5.74 -19.44 -1.69
CA GLY A 85 6.19 -20.70 -1.09
C GLY A 85 6.17 -21.84 -2.10
#